data_AF-A0A7V2XAU3-F1
#
_entry.id   AF-A0A7V2XAU3-F1
#
_cell.length_a   1.000
_cell.length_b   1.000
_cell.length_c   1.000
_cell.angle_alpha   90.00
_cell.angle_beta   90.00
_cell.angle_gamma   90.00
#
_symmetry.space_group_name_H-M   'P 1'
#
loop_
_entity.id
_entity.type
_entity.pdbx_description
1 polymer ?
#
loop_
_entity_poly.entity_id
_entity_poly.type
_entity_poly.pdbx_seq_one_letter_code
_entity_poly.pdbx_strand_id
1 'polypeptide(L)' 'IVSATDALEYLIAGATAIQVGTAHFVDPRSSLKIIDGIADYLNRHRLPDLSKLIGSLRIERNS' A
#
# COMPACT_ATOMS: atom_id res chain seq x y z
N ILE A 1 -1.31 3.96 9.38
CA ILE A 1 -1.66 4.12 7.95
C ILE A 1 -2.67 5.24 7.84
N VAL A 2 -2.30 6.31 7.14
CA VAL A 2 -3.19 7.45 6.88
C VAL A 2 -3.39 7.73 5.39
N SER A 3 -2.59 7.09 4.52
CA SER A 3 -2.64 7.30 3.07
C SER A 3 -2.44 6.01 2.27
N ALA A 4 -2.73 6.06 0.96
CA ALA A 4 -2.44 4.97 0.03
C ALA A 4 -0.93 4.72 -0.12
N THR A 5 -0.11 5.77 -0.03
CA THR A 5 1.35 5.65 -0.08
C THR A 5 1.86 4.81 1.09
N ASP A 6 1.44 5.11 2.33
CA ASP A 6 1.83 4.32 3.49
C ASP A 6 1.42 2.86 3.28
N ALA A 7 0.19 2.62 2.83
CA ALA A 7 -0.32 1.28 2.57
C ALA A 7 0.56 0.50 1.59
N LEU A 8 0.94 1.13 0.47
CA LEU A 8 1.83 0.54 -0.54
C LEU A 8 3.21 0.23 0.04
N GLU A 9 3.78 1.12 0.86
CA GLU A 9 5.08 0.91 1.52
C GLU A 9 5.07 -0.31 2.44
N TYR A 10 4.03 -0.46 3.27
CA TYR A 10 3.87 -1.63 4.14
C TYR A 10 3.76 -2.92 3.33
N LEU A 11 2.98 -2.92 2.25
CA LEU A 11 2.85 -4.07 1.36
C LEU A 11 4.21 -4.42 0.72
N ILE A 12 4.90 -3.43 0.15
CA ILE A 12 6.24 -3.58 -0.44
C ILE A 12 7.25 -4.15 0.55
N ALA A 13 7.18 -3.71 1.81
CA ALA A 13 8.02 -4.22 2.90
C ALA A 13 7.66 -5.66 3.33
N GLY A 14 6.52 -6.21 2.89
CA GLY A 14 6.14 -7.61 3.12
C GLY A 14 4.85 -7.81 3.91
N ALA A 15 4.13 -6.76 4.29
CA ALA A 15 2.83 -6.92 4.94
C ALA A 15 1.82 -7.57 3.97
N THR A 16 1.01 -8.51 4.47
CA THR A 16 -0.08 -9.12 3.69
C THR A 16 -1.44 -8.46 3.96
N ALA A 17 -1.55 -7.73 5.07
CA ALA A 17 -2.73 -6.98 5.46
C ALA A 17 -2.30 -5.71 6.21
N ILE A 18 -3.15 -4.69 6.17
CA ILE A 18 -2.93 -3.40 6.82
C ILE A 18 -4.17 -2.96 7.59
N GLN A 19 -3.97 -2.27 8.71
CA GLN A 19 -5.06 -1.71 9.51
C GLN A 19 -5.11 -0.18 9.38
N VAL A 20 -6.32 0.35 9.22
CA VAL A 20 -6.59 1.79 9.17
C VAL A 20 -7.49 2.14 10.37
N GLY A 21 -6.93 2.83 11.36
CA GLY A 21 -7.64 3.23 12.58
C GLY A 21 -7.76 4.75 12.69
N THR A 22 -6.65 5.41 13.02
CA THR A 22 -6.64 6.84 13.32
C THR A 22 -7.11 7.73 12.17
N ALA A 23 -6.84 7.33 10.92
CA ALA A 23 -7.27 8.08 9.73
C ALA A 23 -8.80 8.23 9.65
N HIS A 24 -9.56 7.29 10.21
CA HIS A 24 -11.02 7.28 10.19
C HIS A 24 -11.63 8.43 11.00
N PHE A 25 -10.94 8.89 12.06
CA PHE A 25 -11.39 10.02 12.87
C PHE A 25 -11.26 11.36 12.15
N VAL A 26 -10.30 11.48 11.23
CA VAL A 26 -10.11 12.67 10.39
C VAL A 26 -11.03 12.60 9.16
N ASP A 27 -11.08 11.43 8.53
CA ASP A 27 -11.90 11.18 7.36
C ASP A 27 -12.50 9.75 7.42
N PRO A 28 -13.82 9.62 7.62
CA PRO A 28 -14.50 8.32 7.62
C PRO A 28 -14.38 7.55 6.29
N ARG A 29 -14.05 8.24 5.19
CA ARG A 29 -13.84 7.62 3.86
C ARG A 29 -12.38 7.29 3.57
N SER A 30 -11.47 7.49 4.53
CA SER A 30 -10.03 7.24 4.37
C SER A 30 -9.74 5.84 3.80
N SER A 31 -10.43 4.80 4.26
CA SER A 31 -10.25 3.44 3.75
C SER A 31 -10.57 3.31 2.26
N LEU A 32 -11.62 3.97 1.76
CA LEU A 32 -11.98 3.95 0.34
C LEU A 32 -10.94 4.69 -0.50
N LYS A 33 -10.50 5.86 -0.04
CA LYS A 33 -9.43 6.62 -0.71
C LYS A 33 -8.12 5.84 -0.80
N ILE A 34 -7.81 5.05 0.24
CA ILE A 34 -6.64 4.16 0.24
C ILE A 34 -6.80 3.07 -0.83
N ILE A 35 -7.97 2.42 -0.91
CA ILE A 35 -8.27 1.40 -1.92
C ILE A 35 -8.14 1.98 -3.33
N ASP A 36 -8.74 3.14 -3.58
CA ASP A 36 -8.68 3.81 -4.88
C ASP A 36 -7.25 4.19 -5.27
N GLY A 37 -6.46 4.70 -4.31
CA GLY A 37 -5.05 5.04 -4.53
C GLY A 37 -4.18 3.82 -4.82
N ILE A 38 -4.44 2.68 -4.17
CA ILE A 38 -3.75 1.41 -4.48
C ILE A 38 -4.13 0.94 -5.88
N ALA A 39 -5.42 0.96 -6.24
CA ALA A 39 -5.88 0.56 -7.56
C ALA A 39 -5.28 1.43 -8.68
N ASP A 40 -5.25 2.74 -8.47
CA ASP A 40 -4.60 3.69 -9.38
C ASP A 40 -3.09 3.41 -9.54
N TYR A 41 -2.39 3.13 -8.44
CA TYR A 41 -0.98 2.74 -8.49
C TYR A 41 -0.77 1.47 -9.32
N LEU A 42 -1.56 0.42 -9.08
CA LEU A 42 -1.47 -0.82 -9.86
C LEU A 42 -1.68 -0.58 -11.36
N ASN A 43 -2.69 0.23 -11.71
CA ASN A 43 -2.98 0.59 -13.09
C ASN A 43 -1.82 1.36 -13.75
N ARG A 44 -1.29 2.39 -13.08
CA ARG A 44 -0.16 3.20 -13.57
C ARG A 44 1.09 2.36 -13.81
N HIS A 45 1.32 1.35 -12.96
CA HIS A 45 2.48 0.46 -13.07
C HIS A 45 2.21 -0.82 -13.87
N ARG A 46 1.02 -0.96 -14.46
CA ARG A 46 0.58 -2.15 -15.23
C ARG A 46 0.76 -3.45 -14.43
N LEU A 47 0.51 -3.38 -13.13
CA LEU A 47 0.55 -4.53 -12.24
C LEU A 47 -0.83 -5.18 -12.22
N PRO A 48 -0.96 -6.44 -12.65
CA PRO A 48 -2.26 -7.09 -12.73
C PRO A 48 -2.84 -7.47 -11.37
N ASP A 49 -1.99 -7.51 -10.33
CA ASP A 49 -2.39 -7.95 -9.00
C ASP A 49 -1.47 -7.39 -7.89
N LEU A 50 -2.05 -7.19 -6.71
CA LEU A 50 -1.38 -6.65 -5.52
C LEU A 50 -0.27 -7.55 -4.98
N SER A 51 -0.37 -8.88 -5.16
CA SER A 51 0.66 -9.85 -4.72
C SER A 51 2.03 -9.60 -5.34
N LYS A 52 2.10 -8.90 -6.48
CA LYS A 52 3.36 -8.51 -7.11
C LYS A 52 4.13 -7.46 -6.33
N LEU A 53 3.45 -6.70 -5.47
CA LEU A 53 4.07 -5.72 -4.58
C LEU A 53 4.46 -6.33 -3.24
N ILE A 54 3.71 -7.32 -2.74
CA ILE A 54 3.94 -7.85 -1.40
C ILE A 54 5.36 -8.43 -1.30
N GLY A 55 6.19 -7.84 -0.44
CA GLY A 55 7.57 -8.28 -0.20
C GLY A 55 8.52 -8.06 -1.39
N SER A 56 8.18 -7.17 -2.32
CA SER A 56 9.02 -6.91 -3.50
C SER A 56 10.27 -6.10 -3.20
N LEU A 57 10.42 -5.55 -1.98
CA LEU A 57 11.58 -4.74 -1.59
C LEU A 57 12.88 -5.56 -1.65
N ARG A 58 13.81 -5.13 -2.49
CA ARG A 58 15.17 -5.70 -2.56
C ARG A 58 16.15 -4.69 -1.98
N ILE A 59 16.78 -5.05 -0.87
CA ILE A 59 17.88 -4.28 -0.29
C ILE A 59 19.17 -4.97 -0.74
N GLU A 60 19.96 -4.31 -1.57
CA GLU A 60 21.29 -4.80 -1.92
C GLU A 60 22.19 -4.71 -0.68
N ARG A 61 22.64 -5.86 -0.19
CA ARG A 61 23.62 -5.93 0.89
C ARG A 61 25.00 -5.71 0.26
N ASN A 62 25.47 -4.47 0.28
CA ASN A 62 26.85 -4.16 -0.07
C ASN A 62 27.76 -4.93 0.89
N SER A 63 28.50 -5.91 0.38
CA SER A 63 29.47 -6.72 1.13
C SER A 63 30.87 -6.14 0.98
#